data_AF-B4JH31-F1
#
_entry.id   AF-B4JH31-F1
#
_cell.length_a   1.000
_cell.length_b   1.000
_cell.length_c   1.000
_cell.angle_alpha   90.00
_cell.angle_beta   90.00
_cell.angle_gamma   90.00
#
_symmetry.space_group_name_H-M   'P 1'
#
loop_
_entity.id
_entity.type
_entity.pdbx_description
1 polymer ?
#
loop_
_entity_poly.entity_id
_entity_poly.type
_entity_poly.pdbx_seq_one_letter_code
_entity_poly.pdbx_strand_id
1 'polypeptide(L)'
;MNRATGILSILLLTWAQAQAETLSTTETYSETETETTEYEPISMVVNQLSNMAVDVSDRTSTQLQANIEQALANVMDNVEAVTTNAMADISIAIDDTNHLLLGNPSCNPAWNMQEFTLNVTEQLGACTLKLSNTIETYRRDGQQVLANVQSFVQQMAQLPMLCSSQLMGAALAPLGANYGDNNNCFLRGMTTINQGLAQAMHSGSLLLVNTRRLPQDQMAEAQRCSDAVAAKVIEYLSVQRANCS
;
A
#
# COMPACT_ATOMS: atom_id res chain seq x y z
N MET A 1 28.25 14.36 35.63
CA MET A 1 27.91 12.96 36.00
C MET A 1 26.63 12.61 35.26
N ASN A 2 26.49 11.59 34.41
CA ASN A 2 27.35 10.57 33.84
C ASN A 2 26.57 9.96 32.64
N ARG A 3 27.20 9.91 31.45
CA ARG A 3 27.30 8.78 30.49
C ARG A 3 26.01 8.03 30.05
N ALA A 4 25.60 8.03 28.77
CA ALA A 4 26.20 7.41 27.56
C ALA A 4 25.83 5.92 27.33
N THR A 5 25.51 5.59 26.06
CA THR A 5 25.49 4.25 25.39
C THR A 5 24.42 3.25 25.83
N GLY A 6 23.85 2.36 25.01
CA GLY A 6 24.09 1.88 23.64
C GLY A 6 23.30 0.57 23.48
N ILE A 7 22.60 0.34 22.36
CA ILE A 7 22.96 -0.62 21.29
C ILE A 7 22.71 -2.11 21.62
N LEU A 8 22.11 -2.79 20.63
CA LEU A 8 22.08 -4.26 20.37
C LEU A 8 21.22 -5.16 21.25
N SER A 9 20.20 -5.76 20.62
CA SER A 9 19.90 -7.19 20.75
C SER A 9 19.15 -7.67 19.50
N ILE A 10 19.85 -7.58 18.36
CA ILE A 10 19.63 -8.46 17.19
C ILE A 10 20.72 -9.51 17.30
N LEU A 11 20.37 -10.75 17.69
CA LEU A 11 21.09 -12.00 17.44
C LEU A 11 20.60 -13.08 18.41
N LEU A 12 19.70 -13.94 17.95
CA LEU A 12 19.61 -15.32 18.42
C LEU A 12 19.48 -16.24 17.20
N LEU A 13 20.62 -16.42 16.52
CA LEU A 13 20.95 -17.59 15.72
C LEU A 13 21.88 -18.47 16.55
N THR A 14 21.36 -19.56 17.10
CA THR A 14 22.12 -20.77 17.50
C THR A 14 21.13 -21.93 17.40
N TRP A 15 21.12 -22.69 16.31
CA TRP A 15 21.87 -23.95 16.16
C TRP A 15 21.77 -24.88 17.38
N ALA A 16 21.02 -25.96 17.21
CA ALA A 16 21.36 -27.26 17.80
C ALA A 16 20.83 -28.38 16.87
N GLN A 17 21.79 -29.11 16.31
CA GLN A 17 21.65 -30.36 15.58
C GLN A 17 21.24 -31.49 16.53
N ALA A 18 20.45 -32.44 16.03
CA ALA A 18 20.46 -33.90 16.29
C ALA A 18 19.17 -34.45 15.64
N GLN A 19 19.16 -35.49 14.81
CA GLN A 19 19.88 -36.75 14.89
C GLN A 19 20.14 -37.30 13.48
N ALA A 20 21.36 -37.78 13.28
CA ALA A 20 21.65 -38.84 12.32
C ALA A 20 21.36 -40.19 12.99
N GLU A 21 20.92 -41.13 12.15
CA GLU A 21 21.04 -42.59 12.27
C GLU A 21 20.37 -43.31 13.45
N THR A 22 19.32 -44.06 13.12
CA THR A 22 19.22 -45.45 13.59
C THR A 22 18.54 -46.29 12.51
N LEU A 23 19.37 -46.87 11.67
CA LEU A 23 19.07 -48.06 10.88
C LEU A 23 18.90 -49.21 11.88
N SER A 24 17.67 -49.65 12.11
CA SER A 24 17.40 -50.94 12.74
C SER A 24 16.43 -51.71 11.88
N THR A 25 17.02 -52.62 11.12
CA THR A 25 16.41 -53.74 10.44
C THR A 25 15.55 -54.53 11.42
N THR A 26 14.26 -54.66 11.13
CA THR A 26 13.49 -55.84 11.53
C THR A 26 12.57 -56.16 10.37
N GLU A 27 13.04 -57.10 9.55
CA GLU A 27 12.22 -57.79 8.56
C GLU A 27 11.15 -58.58 9.33
N THR A 28 9.89 -58.15 9.20
CA THR A 28 8.75 -59.05 9.31
C THR A 28 8.03 -59.01 7.98
N TYR A 29 8.42 -59.95 7.13
CA TYR A 29 7.72 -60.31 5.90
C TYR A 29 6.32 -60.80 6.29
N SER A 30 5.31 -59.96 6.08
CA SER A 30 3.92 -60.36 6.06
C SER A 30 3.39 -59.96 4.69
N GLU A 31 3.39 -60.91 3.77
CA GLU A 31 2.64 -60.85 2.52
C GLU A 31 1.20 -60.48 2.86
N THR A 32 0.85 -59.23 2.61
CA THR A 32 -0.53 -58.80 2.47
C THR A 32 -0.51 -57.98 1.19
N GLU A 33 -0.91 -58.63 0.10
CA GLU A 33 -1.22 -57.98 -1.17
C GLU A 33 -2.15 -56.81 -0.88
N THR A 34 -1.56 -55.62 -0.80
CA THR A 34 -2.28 -54.37 -0.76
C THR A 34 -2.11 -53.80 -2.15
N GLU A 35 -3.22 -53.77 -2.88
CA GLU A 35 -3.34 -53.05 -4.15
C GLU A 35 -2.65 -51.69 -4.03
N THR A 36 -1.57 -51.52 -4.79
CA THR A 36 -0.87 -50.26 -4.95
C THR A 36 -1.82 -49.27 -5.59
N THR A 37 -2.43 -48.40 -4.79
CA THR A 37 -2.99 -47.14 -5.29
C THR A 37 -1.82 -46.20 -5.54
N GLU A 38 -1.35 -46.30 -6.78
CA GLU A 38 -0.26 -45.56 -7.42
C GLU A 38 -0.54 -44.04 -7.47
N TYR A 39 -0.33 -43.33 -6.36
CA TYR A 39 -0.13 -41.87 -6.32
C TYR A 39 0.85 -41.51 -5.19
N GLU A 40 2.12 -41.77 -5.50
CA GLU A 40 3.30 -41.73 -4.63
C GLU A 40 3.83 -40.29 -4.31
N PRO A 41 4.74 -40.12 -3.32
CA PRO A 41 5.14 -38.91 -2.55
C PRO A 41 5.29 -37.54 -3.25
N ILE A 42 5.41 -37.52 -4.57
CA ILE A 42 5.59 -36.31 -5.37
C ILE A 42 4.35 -35.41 -5.30
N SER A 43 3.15 -35.97 -5.31
CA SER A 43 1.89 -35.20 -5.15
C SER A 43 1.82 -34.53 -3.76
N MET A 44 2.29 -35.21 -2.72
CA MET A 44 2.34 -34.67 -1.35
C MET A 44 3.33 -33.51 -1.23
N VAL A 45 4.52 -33.62 -1.84
CA VAL A 45 5.54 -32.56 -1.87
C VAL A 45 5.08 -31.34 -2.68
N VAL A 46 4.43 -31.56 -3.83
CA VAL A 46 3.86 -30.50 -4.68
C VAL A 46 2.79 -29.71 -3.94
N ASN A 47 1.88 -30.39 -3.24
CA ASN A 47 0.87 -29.74 -2.42
C ASN A 47 1.48 -28.97 -1.24
N GLN A 48 2.50 -29.52 -0.58
CA GLN A 48 3.17 -28.86 0.53
C GLN A 48 3.95 -27.60 0.09
N LEU A 49 4.63 -27.65 -1.06
CA LEU A 49 5.31 -26.51 -1.66
C LEU A 49 4.33 -25.43 -2.13
N SER A 50 3.22 -25.82 -2.75
CA SER A 50 2.13 -24.91 -3.13
C SER A 50 1.54 -24.21 -1.90
N ASN A 51 1.27 -24.95 -0.82
CA ASN A 51 0.74 -24.38 0.42
C ASN A 51 1.72 -23.39 1.07
N MET A 52 3.01 -23.70 1.09
CA MET A 52 4.04 -22.76 1.59
C MET A 52 4.14 -21.52 0.71
N ALA A 53 4.12 -21.67 -0.62
CA ALA A 53 4.18 -20.55 -1.56
C ALA A 53 2.95 -19.64 -1.43
N VAL A 54 1.76 -20.23 -1.23
CA VAL A 54 0.52 -19.50 -0.96
C VAL A 54 0.59 -18.76 0.37
N ASP A 55 0.97 -19.40 1.48
CA ASP A 55 1.07 -18.76 2.80
C ASP A 55 2.08 -17.59 2.82
N VAL A 56 3.26 -17.77 2.23
CA VAL A 56 4.26 -16.68 2.12
C VAL A 56 3.73 -15.54 1.25
N SER A 57 3.07 -15.84 0.14
CA SER A 57 2.53 -14.82 -0.76
C SER A 57 1.34 -14.08 -0.16
N ASP A 58 0.50 -14.77 0.61
CA ASP A 58 -0.65 -14.19 1.32
C ASP A 58 -0.20 -13.20 2.40
N ARG A 59 0.77 -13.61 3.23
CA ARG A 59 1.40 -12.72 4.24
C ARG A 59 2.04 -11.49 3.59
N THR A 60 2.74 -11.70 2.48
CA THR A 60 3.40 -10.61 1.74
C THR A 60 2.37 -9.66 1.13
N SER A 61 1.25 -10.17 0.60
CA SER A 61 0.16 -9.36 0.06
C SER A 61 -0.52 -8.51 1.14
N THR A 62 -0.75 -9.10 2.33
CA THR A 62 -1.32 -8.39 3.49
C THR A 62 -0.39 -7.28 3.96
N GLN A 63 0.92 -7.55 4.03
CA GLN A 63 1.92 -6.53 4.38
C GLN A 63 1.98 -5.40 3.34
N LEU A 64 1.90 -5.73 2.04
CA LEU A 64 1.85 -4.74 0.98
C LEU A 64 0.61 -3.86 1.10
N GLN A 65 -0.56 -4.45 1.36
CA GLN A 65 -1.80 -3.72 1.58
C GLN A 65 -1.69 -2.76 2.75
N ALA A 66 -1.25 -3.24 3.92
CA ALA A 66 -1.07 -2.39 5.10
C ALA A 66 -0.10 -1.22 4.84
N ASN A 67 0.99 -1.46 4.11
CA ASN A 67 1.95 -0.43 3.76
C ASN A 67 1.36 0.62 2.80
N ILE A 68 0.51 0.19 1.86
CA ILE A 68 -0.20 1.09 0.93
C ILE A 68 -1.19 1.97 1.69
N GLU A 69 -2.00 1.36 2.57
CA GLU A 69 -2.97 2.08 3.40
C GLU A 69 -2.29 3.08 4.33
N GLN A 70 -1.18 2.69 4.98
CA GLN A 70 -0.42 3.59 5.85
C GLN A 70 0.20 4.76 5.08
N ALA A 71 0.73 4.52 3.88
CA ALA A 71 1.27 5.58 3.05
C ALA A 71 0.17 6.58 2.62
N LEU A 72 -1.03 6.08 2.29
CA LEU A 72 -2.19 6.91 1.99
C LEU A 72 -2.59 7.80 3.16
N ALA A 73 -2.76 7.22 4.34
CA ALA A 73 -3.14 7.95 5.55
C ALA A 73 -2.16 9.09 5.83
N ASN A 74 -0.85 8.81 5.79
CA ASN A 74 0.17 9.84 6.03
C ASN A 74 0.08 11.01 5.04
N VAL A 75 -0.20 10.77 3.75
CA VAL A 75 -0.32 11.87 2.77
C VAL A 75 -1.62 12.64 2.95
N MET A 76 -2.72 11.97 3.32
CA MET A 76 -3.99 12.62 3.64
C MET A 76 -3.88 13.53 4.86
N ASP A 77 -3.29 13.04 5.95
CA ASP A 77 -3.06 13.82 7.17
C ASP A 77 -2.25 15.09 6.88
N ASN A 78 -1.28 14.99 5.98
CA ASN A 78 -0.47 16.12 5.55
C ASN A 78 -1.25 17.15 4.72
N VAL A 79 -2.14 16.71 3.83
CA VAL A 79 -3.03 17.60 3.06
C VAL A 79 -3.99 18.34 3.98
N GLU A 80 -4.54 17.63 4.96
CA GLU A 80 -5.41 18.21 5.97
C GLU A 80 -4.66 19.23 6.83
N ALA A 81 -3.45 18.89 7.30
CA ALA A 81 -2.64 19.79 8.11
C ALA A 81 -2.33 21.11 7.39
N VAL A 82 -1.93 21.06 6.11
CA VAL A 82 -1.64 22.26 5.30
C VAL A 82 -2.86 23.18 5.23
N THR A 83 -4.04 22.62 4.97
CA THR A 83 -5.28 23.39 4.80
C THR A 83 -5.76 23.96 6.14
N THR A 84 -5.73 23.14 7.19
CA THR A 84 -6.18 23.50 8.54
C THR A 84 -5.28 24.57 9.17
N ASN A 85 -3.96 24.47 9.01
CA ASN A 85 -3.04 25.48 9.53
C ASN A 85 -3.28 26.85 8.88
N ALA A 86 -3.39 26.89 7.55
CA ALA A 86 -3.67 28.14 6.85
C ALA A 86 -5.05 28.72 7.21
N MET A 87 -6.07 27.87 7.37
CA MET A 87 -7.38 28.32 7.84
C MET A 87 -7.34 28.86 9.27
N ALA A 88 -6.54 28.26 10.16
CA ALA A 88 -6.37 28.74 11.53
C ALA A 88 -5.73 30.14 11.56
N ASP A 89 -4.71 30.38 10.73
CA ASP A 89 -4.07 31.69 10.60
C ASP A 89 -5.05 32.76 10.10
N ILE A 90 -5.92 32.38 9.17
CA ILE A 90 -6.92 33.27 8.58
C ILE A 90 -8.11 33.50 9.53
N SER A 91 -8.50 32.51 10.36
CA SER A 91 -9.78 32.56 11.08
C SER A 91 -9.87 33.73 12.04
N ILE A 92 -8.77 34.07 12.72
CA ILE A 92 -8.70 35.21 13.64
C ILE A 92 -8.96 36.51 12.87
N ALA A 93 -8.32 36.69 11.71
CA ALA A 93 -8.51 37.88 10.89
C ALA A 93 -9.93 37.98 10.33
N ILE A 94 -10.56 36.85 9.98
CA ILE A 94 -11.96 36.80 9.55
C ILE A 94 -12.87 37.24 10.68
N ASP A 95 -12.71 36.69 11.88
CA ASP A 95 -13.56 36.97 13.04
C ASP A 95 -13.50 38.45 13.43
N ASP A 96 -12.28 38.99 13.57
CA ASP A 96 -12.06 40.42 13.85
C ASP A 96 -12.75 41.32 12.81
N THR A 97 -12.62 40.97 11.53
CA THR A 97 -13.19 41.76 10.43
C THR A 97 -14.70 41.66 10.40
N ASN A 98 -15.24 40.47 10.64
CA ASN A 98 -16.67 40.22 10.67
C ASN A 98 -17.33 40.98 11.83
N HIS A 99 -16.73 40.97 13.02
CA HIS A 99 -17.24 41.74 14.16
C HIS A 99 -17.30 43.25 13.86
N LEU A 100 -16.27 43.81 13.22
CA LEU A 100 -16.23 45.22 12.85
C LEU A 100 -17.29 45.58 11.79
N LEU A 101 -17.45 44.74 10.76
CA LEU A 101 -18.38 44.99 9.65
C LEU A 101 -19.85 44.79 10.05
N LEU A 102 -20.15 43.86 10.95
CA LEU A 102 -21.49 43.72 11.54
C LEU A 102 -21.87 44.94 12.37
N GLY A 103 -20.90 45.56 13.06
CA GLY A 103 -21.09 46.81 13.78
C GLY A 103 -21.24 48.03 12.86
N ASN A 104 -20.70 47.96 11.64
CA ASN A 104 -20.65 49.07 10.67
C ASN A 104 -21.08 48.62 9.27
N PRO A 105 -22.36 48.27 9.06
CA PRO A 105 -22.83 47.69 7.80
C PRO A 105 -22.72 48.65 6.60
N SER A 106 -22.64 49.96 6.85
CA SER A 106 -22.39 50.97 5.81
C SER A 106 -20.99 50.90 5.20
N CYS A 107 -20.02 50.31 5.91
CA CYS A 107 -18.65 50.25 5.44
C CYS A 107 -18.45 49.23 4.31
N ASN A 108 -19.09 48.06 4.44
CA ASN A 108 -19.14 47.06 3.36
C ASN A 108 -20.50 46.36 3.35
N PRO A 109 -21.51 46.90 2.64
CA PRO A 109 -22.85 46.31 2.58
C PRO A 109 -22.89 44.98 1.82
N ALA A 110 -21.83 44.65 1.07
CA ALA A 110 -21.69 43.39 0.35
C ALA A 110 -20.98 42.32 1.19
N TRP A 111 -20.58 42.61 2.44
CA TRP A 111 -19.87 41.65 3.27
C TRP A 111 -20.74 40.42 3.56
N ASN A 112 -20.23 39.25 3.16
CA ASN A 112 -20.82 37.96 3.45
C ASN A 112 -19.72 37.01 3.93
N MET A 113 -19.70 36.73 5.23
CA MET A 113 -18.69 35.86 5.84
C MET A 113 -18.73 34.44 5.28
N GLN A 114 -19.92 33.90 4.98
CA GLN A 114 -20.06 32.54 4.47
C GLN A 114 -19.46 32.43 3.07
N GLU A 115 -19.81 33.34 2.17
CA GLU A 115 -19.26 33.40 0.81
C GLU A 115 -17.74 33.62 0.83
N PHE A 116 -17.26 34.52 1.70
CA PHE A 116 -15.84 34.76 1.87
C PHE A 116 -15.09 33.49 2.34
N THR A 117 -15.62 32.81 3.36
CA THR A 117 -15.00 31.59 3.90
C THR A 117 -14.99 30.46 2.88
N LEU A 118 -16.05 30.32 2.07
CA LEU A 118 -16.09 29.35 0.96
C LEU A 118 -15.01 29.64 -0.08
N ASN A 119 -14.85 30.89 -0.50
CA ASN A 119 -13.82 31.29 -1.46
C ASN A 119 -12.40 31.07 -0.93
N VAL A 120 -12.15 31.36 0.35
CA VAL A 120 -10.84 31.06 0.98
C VAL A 120 -10.59 29.56 1.01
N THR A 121 -11.59 28.77 1.38
CA THR A 121 -11.50 27.30 1.42
C THR A 121 -11.21 26.74 0.03
N GLU A 122 -11.85 27.27 -1.02
CA GLU A 122 -11.60 26.88 -2.41
C GLU A 122 -10.16 27.20 -2.84
N GLN A 123 -9.65 28.39 -2.51
CA GLN A 123 -8.27 28.79 -2.82
C GLN A 123 -7.24 27.91 -2.09
N LEU A 124 -7.47 27.56 -0.83
CA LEU A 124 -6.60 26.62 -0.10
C LEU A 124 -6.70 25.20 -0.66
N GLY A 125 -7.90 24.77 -1.07
CA GLY A 125 -8.10 23.49 -1.75
C GLY A 125 -7.34 23.41 -3.08
N ALA A 126 -7.23 24.51 -3.82
CA ALA A 126 -6.43 24.58 -5.03
C ALA A 126 -4.93 24.35 -4.76
N CYS A 127 -4.41 24.79 -3.61
CA CYS A 127 -3.02 24.56 -3.22
C CYS A 127 -2.70 23.08 -2.96
N THR A 128 -3.68 22.27 -2.58
CA THR A 128 -3.50 20.83 -2.29
C THR A 128 -3.97 19.91 -3.41
N LEU A 129 -4.56 20.45 -4.49
CA LEU A 129 -5.12 19.67 -5.60
C LEU A 129 -4.15 18.64 -6.21
N LYS A 130 -2.87 19.02 -6.37
CA LYS A 130 -1.83 18.13 -6.91
C LYS A 130 -1.54 16.94 -5.99
N LEU A 131 -1.55 17.16 -4.68
CA LEU A 131 -1.43 16.10 -3.68
C LEU A 131 -2.66 15.19 -3.72
N SER A 132 -3.86 15.76 -3.78
CA SER A 132 -5.12 15.00 -3.90
C SER A 132 -5.16 14.11 -5.15
N ASN A 133 -4.72 14.61 -6.30
CA ASN A 133 -4.60 13.82 -7.53
C ASN A 133 -3.56 12.69 -7.41
N THR A 134 -2.47 12.95 -6.69
CA THR A 134 -1.44 11.94 -6.41
C THR A 134 -1.99 10.83 -5.52
N ILE A 135 -2.74 11.19 -4.47
CA ILE A 135 -3.44 10.25 -3.57
C ILE A 135 -4.36 9.33 -4.37
N GLU A 136 -5.20 9.89 -5.24
CA GLU A 136 -6.15 9.10 -6.05
C GLU A 136 -5.44 8.16 -7.03
N THR A 137 -4.36 8.64 -7.66
CA THR A 137 -3.55 7.80 -8.56
C THR A 137 -2.91 6.66 -7.80
N TYR A 138 -2.29 6.96 -6.65
CA TYR A 138 -1.67 5.95 -5.80
C TYR A 138 -2.65 4.91 -5.29
N ARG A 139 -3.86 5.33 -4.89
CA ARG A 139 -4.93 4.43 -4.46
C ARG A 139 -5.31 3.45 -5.56
N ARG A 140 -5.52 3.96 -6.78
CA ARG A 140 -5.85 3.14 -7.96
C ARG A 140 -4.73 2.15 -8.28
N ASP A 141 -3.51 2.63 -8.37
CA ASP A 141 -2.34 1.82 -8.72
C ASP A 141 -2.07 0.76 -7.64
N GLY A 142 -2.25 1.12 -6.36
CA GLY A 142 -2.13 0.21 -5.23
C GLY A 142 -3.16 -0.92 -5.26
N GLN A 143 -4.42 -0.59 -5.55
CA GLN A 143 -5.48 -1.58 -5.73
C GLN A 143 -5.18 -2.53 -6.90
N GLN A 144 -4.66 -2.01 -8.01
CA GLN A 144 -4.28 -2.82 -9.16
C GLN A 144 -3.12 -3.77 -8.84
N VAL A 145 -2.08 -3.30 -8.14
CA VAL A 145 -0.96 -4.15 -7.72
C VAL A 145 -1.45 -5.26 -6.78
N LEU A 146 -2.28 -4.93 -5.79
CA LEU A 146 -2.84 -5.92 -4.87
C LEU A 146 -3.68 -6.98 -5.59
N ALA A 147 -4.54 -6.56 -6.52
CA ALA A 147 -5.32 -7.48 -7.33
C ALA A 147 -4.43 -8.44 -8.15
N ASN A 148 -3.34 -7.94 -8.72
CA ASN A 148 -2.38 -8.77 -9.45
C ASN A 148 -1.70 -9.79 -8.53
N VAL A 149 -1.22 -9.36 -7.35
CA VAL A 149 -0.59 -10.24 -6.36
C VAL A 149 -1.57 -11.34 -5.91
N GLN A 150 -2.81 -10.97 -5.56
CA GLN A 150 -3.84 -11.93 -5.17
C GLN A 150 -4.19 -12.91 -6.29
N SER A 151 -4.25 -12.44 -7.54
CA SER A 151 -4.46 -13.32 -8.69
C SER A 151 -3.35 -14.36 -8.81
N PHE A 152 -2.09 -13.97 -8.63
CA PHE A 152 -0.97 -14.93 -8.65
C PHE A 152 -1.02 -15.91 -7.48
N VAL A 153 -1.38 -15.46 -6.28
CA VAL A 153 -1.58 -16.35 -5.12
C VAL A 153 -2.66 -17.40 -5.42
N GLN A 154 -3.79 -16.99 -6.01
CA GLN A 154 -4.86 -17.92 -6.41
C GLN A 154 -4.40 -18.89 -7.51
N GLN A 155 -3.64 -18.41 -8.49
CA GLN A 155 -3.08 -19.26 -9.54
C GLN A 155 -2.12 -20.31 -8.95
N MET A 156 -1.29 -19.96 -7.96
CA MET A 156 -0.44 -20.94 -7.26
C MET A 156 -1.28 -22.00 -6.56
N ALA A 157 -2.32 -21.59 -5.83
CA ALA A 157 -3.19 -22.53 -5.10
C ALA A 157 -3.91 -23.52 -6.03
N GLN A 158 -4.25 -23.10 -7.25
CA GLN A 158 -4.95 -23.94 -8.24
C GLN A 158 -3.99 -24.79 -9.09
N LEU A 159 -2.70 -24.43 -9.15
CA LEU A 159 -1.73 -25.06 -10.04
C LEU A 159 -1.59 -26.58 -9.83
N PRO A 160 -1.53 -27.13 -8.59
CA PRO A 160 -1.48 -28.58 -8.40
C PRO A 160 -2.66 -29.30 -9.05
N MET A 161 -3.87 -28.77 -8.90
CA MET A 161 -5.08 -29.34 -9.48
C MET A 161 -5.03 -29.27 -11.02
N LEU A 162 -4.66 -28.10 -11.56
CA LEU A 162 -4.54 -27.89 -13.01
C LEU A 162 -3.52 -28.84 -13.65
N CYS A 163 -2.38 -29.05 -13.01
CA CYS A 163 -1.33 -29.96 -13.49
C CYS A 163 -1.63 -31.44 -13.24
N SER A 164 -2.56 -31.79 -12.34
CA SER A 164 -2.98 -33.18 -12.14
C SER A 164 -4.01 -33.65 -13.18
N SER A 165 -4.75 -32.71 -13.79
CA SER A 165 -5.78 -33.04 -14.77
C SER A 165 -5.24 -32.98 -16.22
N GLN A 166 -5.09 -34.15 -16.84
CA GLN A 166 -4.60 -34.32 -18.23
C GLN A 166 -5.48 -33.58 -19.28
N LEU A 167 -6.72 -33.23 -18.91
CA LEU A 167 -7.72 -32.54 -19.75
C LEU A 167 -7.63 -30.99 -19.70
N MET A 168 -6.95 -30.39 -18.71
CA MET A 168 -6.79 -28.91 -18.63
C MET A 168 -5.42 -28.41 -19.09
N GLY A 169 -4.57 -29.25 -19.70
CA GLY A 169 -3.35 -28.78 -20.37
C GLY A 169 -3.62 -27.69 -21.43
N ALA A 170 -4.82 -27.66 -22.01
CA ALA A 170 -5.28 -26.60 -22.91
C ALA A 170 -5.64 -25.27 -22.20
N ALA A 171 -6.05 -25.30 -20.93
CA ALA A 171 -6.38 -24.09 -20.15
C ALA A 171 -5.14 -23.27 -19.78
N LEU A 172 -3.96 -23.91 -19.77
CA LEU A 172 -2.66 -23.29 -19.55
C LEU A 172 -1.96 -22.85 -20.86
N ALA A 173 -2.59 -23.05 -22.02
CA ALA A 173 -2.07 -22.57 -23.31
C ALA A 173 -1.82 -21.04 -23.37
N PRO A 174 -2.61 -20.17 -22.71
CA PRO A 174 -2.32 -18.73 -22.63
C PRO A 174 -1.02 -18.40 -21.88
N LEU A 175 -0.48 -19.34 -21.09
CA LEU A 175 0.80 -19.20 -20.38
C LEU A 175 2.00 -19.69 -21.21
N GLY A 176 1.80 -20.04 -22.49
CA GLY A 176 2.87 -20.22 -23.47
C GLY A 176 3.68 -21.53 -23.37
N ALA A 177 3.20 -22.54 -22.65
CA ALA A 177 3.93 -23.78 -22.44
C ALA A 177 3.18 -25.03 -22.91
N ASN A 178 3.85 -25.83 -23.74
CA ASN A 178 3.47 -27.19 -24.06
C ASN A 178 3.90 -28.08 -22.89
N TYR A 179 2.94 -28.54 -22.09
CA TYR A 179 3.18 -29.28 -20.84
C TYR A 179 3.14 -30.79 -21.10
N GLY A 180 4.19 -31.32 -21.72
CA GLY A 180 4.28 -32.74 -22.11
C GLY A 180 4.55 -33.74 -20.98
N ASP A 181 4.68 -33.31 -19.71
CA ASP A 181 4.86 -34.18 -18.54
C ASP A 181 4.35 -33.47 -17.26
N ASN A 182 3.62 -34.17 -16.39
CA ASN A 182 3.00 -33.60 -15.16
C ASN A 182 4.00 -32.90 -14.22
N ASN A 183 5.22 -33.42 -14.07
CA ASN A 183 6.26 -32.79 -13.25
C ASN A 183 6.83 -31.51 -13.89
N ASN A 184 6.86 -31.44 -15.22
CA ASN A 184 7.25 -30.24 -15.95
C ASN A 184 6.14 -29.18 -15.95
N CYS A 185 4.87 -29.58 -15.78
CA CYS A 185 3.74 -28.66 -15.60
C CYS A 185 3.87 -27.82 -14.34
N PHE A 186 4.01 -28.48 -13.19
CA PHE A 186 4.03 -27.76 -11.91
C PHE A 186 5.25 -26.85 -11.79
N LEU A 187 6.45 -27.35 -12.11
CA LEU A 187 7.69 -26.55 -12.00
C LEU A 187 7.69 -25.34 -12.94
N ARG A 188 7.24 -25.48 -14.20
CA ARG A 188 7.13 -24.35 -15.13
C ARG A 188 6.03 -23.38 -14.71
N GLY A 189 4.86 -23.87 -14.31
CA GLY A 189 3.76 -23.04 -13.82
C GLY A 189 4.18 -22.20 -12.62
N MET A 190 4.80 -22.82 -11.62
CA MET A 190 5.33 -22.11 -10.44
C MET A 190 6.40 -21.09 -10.83
N THR A 191 7.28 -21.40 -11.78
CA THR A 191 8.31 -20.45 -12.25
C THR A 191 7.68 -19.22 -12.88
N THR A 192 6.71 -19.41 -13.79
CA THR A 192 5.99 -18.30 -14.45
C THR A 192 5.21 -17.47 -13.44
N ILE A 193 4.49 -18.12 -12.51
CA ILE A 193 3.71 -17.40 -11.50
C ILE A 193 4.63 -16.65 -10.53
N ASN A 194 5.74 -17.23 -10.09
CA ASN A 194 6.72 -16.57 -9.23
C ASN A 194 7.36 -15.37 -9.94
N GLN A 195 7.64 -15.46 -11.25
CA GLN A 195 8.14 -14.33 -12.02
C GLN A 195 7.11 -13.20 -12.09
N GLY A 196 5.85 -13.51 -12.37
CA GLY A 196 4.75 -12.53 -12.39
C GLY A 196 4.53 -11.88 -11.02
N LEU A 197 4.54 -12.68 -9.95
CA LEU A 197 4.43 -12.20 -8.59
C LEU A 197 5.60 -11.27 -8.23
N ALA A 198 6.84 -11.65 -8.55
CA ALA A 198 8.00 -10.82 -8.30
C ALA A 198 7.92 -9.47 -9.03
N GLN A 199 7.42 -9.46 -10.27
CA GLN A 199 7.17 -8.22 -11.02
C GLN A 199 6.08 -7.37 -10.37
N ALA A 200 4.96 -7.96 -9.94
CA ALA A 200 3.88 -7.24 -9.25
C ALA A 200 4.37 -6.63 -7.92
N MET A 201 5.12 -7.42 -7.13
CA MET A 201 5.74 -6.95 -5.89
C MET A 201 6.76 -5.84 -6.14
N HIS A 202 7.55 -5.94 -7.21
CA HIS A 202 8.47 -4.87 -7.60
C HIS A 202 7.72 -3.58 -7.95
N SER A 203 6.66 -3.65 -8.75
CA SER A 203 5.79 -2.51 -9.04
C SER A 203 5.19 -1.89 -7.77
N GLY A 204 4.72 -2.73 -6.83
CA GLY A 204 4.26 -2.27 -5.52
C GLY A 204 5.33 -1.57 -4.69
N SER A 205 6.57 -2.08 -4.73
CA SER A 205 7.70 -1.46 -4.03
C SER A 205 8.06 -0.10 -4.62
N LEU A 206 8.04 0.04 -5.95
CA LEU A 206 8.27 1.32 -6.63
C LEU A 206 7.16 2.32 -6.30
N LEU A 207 5.91 1.85 -6.29
CA LEU A 207 4.77 2.65 -5.91
C LEU A 207 4.93 3.20 -4.48
N LEU A 208 5.29 2.36 -3.51
CA LEU A 208 5.58 2.77 -2.13
C LEU A 208 6.73 3.78 -2.03
N VAL A 209 7.84 3.55 -2.74
CA VAL A 209 9.00 4.45 -2.72
C VAL A 209 8.68 5.80 -3.35
N ASN A 210 8.01 5.80 -4.50
CA ASN A 210 7.61 7.02 -5.19
C ASN A 210 6.66 7.82 -4.31
N THR A 211 5.69 7.19 -3.66
CA THR A 211 4.74 7.87 -2.77
C THR A 211 5.34 8.32 -1.46
N ARG A 212 6.49 7.77 -1.01
CA ARG A 212 7.22 8.38 0.10
C ARG A 212 8.02 9.61 -0.32
N ARG A 213 8.47 9.68 -1.58
CA ARG A 213 9.29 10.78 -2.11
C ARG A 213 8.46 11.95 -2.65
N LEU A 214 7.39 11.67 -3.42
CA LEU A 214 6.55 12.68 -4.07
C LEU A 214 5.93 13.70 -3.10
N PRO A 215 5.47 13.30 -1.89
CA PRO A 215 4.85 14.24 -0.97
C PRO A 215 5.82 15.25 -0.40
N GLN A 216 7.12 14.98 -0.28
CA GLN A 216 8.01 15.94 0.41
C GLN A 216 8.13 17.26 -0.36
N ASP A 217 8.38 17.20 -1.68
CA ASP A 217 8.47 18.40 -2.51
C ASP A 217 7.09 19.01 -2.77
N GLN A 218 6.08 18.17 -3.01
CA GLN A 218 4.71 18.63 -3.25
C GLN A 218 4.06 19.24 -2.00
N MET A 219 4.39 18.75 -0.80
CA MET A 219 3.95 19.36 0.45
C MET A 219 4.62 20.70 0.70
N ALA A 220 5.92 20.83 0.42
CA ALA A 220 6.59 22.12 0.54
C ALA A 220 6.06 23.14 -0.47
N GLU A 221 5.66 22.70 -1.66
CA GLU A 221 4.94 23.52 -2.65
C GLU A 221 3.54 23.91 -2.17
N ALA A 222 2.75 22.94 -1.69
CA ALA A 222 1.40 23.17 -1.17
C ALA A 222 1.40 24.11 0.05
N GLN A 223 2.33 23.92 0.99
CA GLN A 223 2.49 24.80 2.15
C GLN A 223 2.80 26.22 1.72
N ARG A 224 3.77 26.43 0.84
CA ARG A 224 4.12 27.77 0.33
C ARG A 224 2.93 28.44 -0.39
N CYS A 225 2.14 27.67 -1.13
CA CYS A 225 0.92 28.17 -1.75
C CYS A 225 -0.11 28.60 -0.69
N SER A 226 -0.37 27.75 0.30
CA SER A 226 -1.32 28.03 1.39
C SER A 226 -0.90 29.24 2.23
N ASP A 227 0.39 29.37 2.55
CA ASP A 227 0.95 30.52 3.27
C ASP A 227 0.73 31.82 2.46
N ALA A 228 0.93 31.77 1.15
CA ALA A 228 0.71 32.93 0.28
C ALA A 228 -0.78 33.32 0.19
N VAL A 229 -1.68 32.34 0.14
CA VAL A 229 -3.14 32.58 0.20
C VAL A 229 -3.51 33.21 1.54
N ALA A 230 -3.04 32.65 2.66
CA ALA A 230 -3.29 33.18 3.99
C ALA A 230 -2.79 34.62 4.14
N ALA A 231 -1.56 34.91 3.73
CA ALA A 231 -1.01 36.26 3.77
C ALA A 231 -1.86 37.26 2.97
N LYS A 232 -2.27 36.90 1.74
CA LYS A 232 -3.09 37.76 0.88
C LYS A 232 -4.49 38.00 1.46
N VAL A 233 -5.09 36.98 2.07
CA VAL A 233 -6.38 37.07 2.75
C VAL A 233 -6.28 37.98 3.97
N ILE A 234 -5.27 37.79 4.82
CA ILE A 234 -5.04 38.62 6.00
C ILE A 234 -4.80 40.08 5.61
N GLU A 235 -4.02 40.33 4.56
CA GLU A 235 -3.79 41.67 4.03
C GLU A 235 -5.11 42.32 3.55
N TYR A 236 -5.90 41.60 2.76
CA TYR A 236 -7.20 42.07 2.30
C TYR A 236 -8.11 42.45 3.48
N LEU A 237 -8.21 41.58 4.48
CA LEU A 237 -9.02 41.82 5.68
C LEU A 237 -8.49 42.99 6.52
N SER A 238 -7.17 43.16 6.59
CA SER A 238 -6.56 44.34 7.22
C SER A 238 -6.98 45.64 6.53
N VAL A 239 -7.00 45.66 5.19
CA VAL A 239 -7.45 46.82 4.41
C VAL A 239 -8.94 47.08 4.63
N GLN A 240 -9.78 46.03 4.65
CA GLN A 240 -11.21 46.18 4.96
C GLN A 240 -11.41 46.83 6.33
N ARG A 241 -10.67 46.37 7.35
CA ARG A 241 -10.75 46.93 8.71
C ARG A 241 -10.33 48.39 8.77
N ALA A 242 -9.22 48.75 8.11
CA ALA A 242 -8.72 50.13 8.08
C ALA A 242 -9.67 51.10 7.36
N ASN A 243 -10.48 50.62 6.42
CA ASN A 243 -11.49 51.44 5.73
C ASN A 243 -12.77 51.65 6.55
N CYS A 244 -12.95 50.89 7.64
CA CYS A 244 -14.13 50.97 8.52
C CYS A 244 -13.85 51.57 9.90
N SER A 245 -12.58 51.86 10.19
CA SER A 245 -12.13 52.50 11.43
C SER A 245 -12.19 54.02 11.35
#